data_AF-A0ABC9Q1Q9-F1
#
_entry.id   AF-A0ABC9Q1Q9-F1
#
_cell.length_a   1.000
_cell.length_b   1.000
_cell.length_c   1.000
_cell.angle_alpha   90.00
_cell.angle_beta   90.00
_cell.angle_gamma   90.00
#
_symmetry.space_group_name_H-M   'P 1'
#
loop_
_entity.id
_entity.type
_entity.pdbx_description
1 polymer ?
#
loop_
_entity_poly.entity_id
_entity_poly.type
_entity_poly.pdbx_seq_one_letter_code
_entity_poly.pdbx_strand_id
1 'polypeptide(L)'
;MSLKSFDKLKIFRRFLVMAMIKMSPEEIRAKSQSYGQGSDQIRQILSDLTRAQGEIAANWEGQAFSRFEEQFQQLSPKVEKFAQLLEEIKQQLNSTADAVQEQDQQLSNNFGLQ
;
A
#
# COMPACT_ATOMS: atom_id res chain seq x y z
N MET A 1 -37.73 4.75 -6.35
CA MET A 1 -36.80 4.91 -5.21
C MET A 1 -35.69 5.84 -5.68
N SER A 2 -35.59 7.04 -5.11
CA SER A 2 -34.81 8.17 -5.67
C SER A 2 -33.30 8.00 -5.43
N LEU A 3 -32.50 8.17 -6.49
CA LEU A 3 -31.02 8.14 -6.49
C LEU A 3 -30.38 9.04 -5.40
N LYS A 4 -31.08 10.10 -4.97
CA LYS A 4 -30.58 11.07 -3.97
C LYS A 4 -30.37 10.48 -2.56
N SER A 5 -31.02 9.35 -2.24
CA SER A 5 -30.93 8.75 -0.90
C SER A 5 -29.68 7.88 -0.72
N PHE A 6 -29.21 7.24 -1.80
CA PHE A 6 -28.03 6.38 -1.77
C PHE A 6 -26.72 7.16 -1.61
N ASP A 7 -26.61 8.33 -2.24
CA ASP A 7 -25.41 9.17 -2.15
C ASP A 7 -25.21 9.75 -0.76
N LYS A 8 -26.30 10.22 -0.12
CA LYS A 8 -26.25 10.73 1.27
C LYS A 8 -25.78 9.66 2.26
N LEU A 9 -26.19 8.41 2.09
CA LEU A 9 -25.80 7.32 2.99
C LEU A 9 -24.32 6.91 2.81
N LYS A 10 -23.80 6.94 1.56
CA LYS A 10 -22.37 6.71 1.28
C LYS A 10 -21.50 7.84 1.83
N ILE A 11 -21.93 9.09 1.68
CA ILE A 11 -21.25 10.27 2.23
C ILE A 11 -21.23 10.20 3.76
N PHE A 12 -22.36 9.87 4.39
CA PHE A 12 -22.46 9.73 5.85
C PHE A 12 -21.61 8.57 6.40
N ARG A 13 -21.58 7.42 5.70
CA ARG A 13 -20.66 6.33 6.06
C ARG A 13 -19.19 6.73 5.91
N ARG A 14 -18.84 7.46 4.85
CA ARG A 14 -17.47 7.96 4.65
C ARG A 14 -17.07 8.94 5.76
N PHE A 15 -17.99 9.82 6.16
CA PHE A 15 -17.83 10.73 7.29
C PHE A 15 -17.64 9.99 8.63
N LEU A 16 -18.46 8.97 8.92
CA LEU A 16 -18.31 8.15 10.14
C LEU A 16 -17.01 7.34 10.18
N VAL A 17 -16.53 6.85 9.03
CA VAL A 17 -15.23 6.14 8.95
C VAL A 17 -14.06 7.09 9.19
N MET A 18 -14.12 8.32 8.66
CA MET A 18 -13.09 9.35 8.90
C MET A 18 -13.09 9.85 10.35
N ALA A 19 -14.26 10.01 10.97
CA ALA A 19 -14.37 10.32 12.40
C ALA A 19 -13.84 9.23 13.35
N MET A 20 -13.56 8.02 12.86
CA MET A 20 -12.96 6.93 13.63
C MET A 20 -11.43 6.86 13.51
N ILE A 21 -10.81 7.66 12.63
CA ILE A 21 -9.35 7.68 12.50
C ILE A 21 -8.77 8.47 13.67
N LYS A 22 -8.11 7.77 14.59
CA LYS A 22 -7.48 8.34 15.80
C LYS A 22 -6.06 8.89 15.57
N MET A 23 -5.60 8.92 14.32
CA MET A 23 -4.25 9.35 13.94
C MET A 23 -4.30 10.69 13.22
N SER A 24 -3.27 11.53 13.41
CA SER A 24 -3.12 12.79 12.66
C SER A 24 -2.78 12.53 11.18
N PRO A 25 -3.04 13.47 10.26
CA PRO A 25 -2.58 13.37 8.86
C PRO A 25 -1.09 13.08 8.73
N GLU A 26 -0.26 13.67 9.59
CA GLU A 26 1.19 13.49 9.62
C GLU A 26 1.56 12.05 10.03
N GLU A 27 0.90 11.50 11.05
CA GLU A 27 1.11 10.12 11.47
C GLU A 27 0.72 9.12 10.36
N ILE A 28 -0.39 9.37 9.67
CA ILE A 28 -0.85 8.55 8.53
C ILE A 28 0.19 8.60 7.39
N ARG A 29 0.71 9.80 7.06
CA ARG A 29 1.77 9.97 6.05
C ARG A 29 3.07 9.28 6.45
N ALA A 30 3.45 9.32 7.72
CA ALA A 30 4.63 8.60 8.20
C ALA A 30 4.48 7.08 8.02
N LYS A 31 3.30 6.52 8.33
CA LYS A 31 3.01 5.10 8.07
C LYS A 31 3.03 4.78 6.58
N SER A 32 2.39 5.62 5.75
CA SER A 32 2.41 5.50 4.29
C SER A 32 3.84 5.40 3.75
N GLN A 33 4.74 6.26 4.23
CA GLN A 33 6.14 6.24 3.83
C GLN A 33 6.83 4.90 4.19
N SER A 34 6.54 4.32 5.36
CA SER A 34 7.07 3.00 5.74
C SER A 34 6.60 1.89 4.79
N TYR A 35 5.33 1.92 4.35
CA TYR A 35 4.81 0.97 3.37
C TYR A 35 5.50 1.12 2.01
N GLY A 36 5.71 2.35 1.54
CA GLY A 36 6.47 2.61 0.30
C GLY A 36 7.90 2.10 0.36
N GLN A 37 8.63 2.42 1.44
CA GLN A 37 10.00 1.93 1.65
C GLN A 37 10.06 0.39 1.67
N GLY A 38 9.10 -0.26 2.33
CA GLY A 38 8.99 -1.72 2.33
C GLY A 38 8.77 -2.30 0.93
N SER A 39 7.90 -1.67 0.11
CA SER A 39 7.69 -2.06 -1.29
C SER A 39 8.99 -2.02 -2.09
N ASP A 40 9.71 -0.89 -2.01
CA ASP A 40 10.96 -0.67 -2.74
C ASP A 40 12.05 -1.67 -2.31
N GLN A 41 12.19 -1.90 -0.99
CA GLN A 41 13.14 -2.88 -0.45
C GLN A 41 12.85 -4.30 -0.93
N ILE A 42 11.58 -4.72 -0.94
CA ILE A 42 11.20 -6.06 -1.41
C ILE A 42 11.49 -6.22 -2.90
N ARG A 43 11.17 -5.21 -3.72
CA ARG A 43 11.47 -5.22 -5.16
C ARG A 43 12.97 -5.32 -5.42
N GLN A 44 13.78 -4.58 -4.65
CA GLN A 44 15.23 -4.63 -4.75
C GLN A 44 15.78 -6.02 -4.40
N ILE A 45 15.36 -6.59 -3.26
CA ILE A 45 15.76 -7.94 -2.83
C ILE A 45 15.37 -8.98 -3.88
N LEU A 46 14.14 -8.91 -4.40
CA LEU A 46 13.66 -9.84 -5.42
C LEU A 46 14.49 -9.75 -6.70
N SER A 47 14.84 -8.55 -7.14
CA SER A 47 15.70 -8.31 -8.30
C SER A 47 17.11 -8.90 -8.10
N ASP A 48 17.73 -8.62 -6.94
CA ASP A 48 19.07 -9.11 -6.62
C ASP A 48 19.13 -10.63 -6.56
N LEU A 49 18.15 -11.27 -5.93
CA LEU A 49 18.06 -12.73 -5.85
C LEU A 49 17.75 -13.37 -7.20
N THR A 50 16.97 -12.72 -8.06
CA THR A 50 16.69 -13.21 -9.42
C THR A 50 17.97 -13.22 -10.26
N ARG A 51 18.81 -12.18 -10.15
CA ARG A 51 20.13 -12.16 -10.81
C ARG A 51 21.04 -13.27 -10.27
N ALA A 52 21.13 -13.41 -8.95
CA ALA A 52 21.94 -14.45 -8.32
C ALA A 52 21.50 -15.87 -8.75
N GLN A 53 20.19 -16.10 -8.89
CA GLN A 53 19.67 -17.36 -9.41
C GLN A 53 20.10 -17.62 -10.86
N GLY A 54 20.08 -16.59 -11.72
CA GLY A 54 20.57 -16.71 -13.09
C GLY A 54 22.05 -17.07 -13.17
N GLU A 55 22.88 -16.49 -12.29
CA GLU A 55 24.30 -16.84 -12.17
C GLU A 55 24.50 -18.29 -11.72
N ILE A 56 23.75 -18.76 -10.72
CA ILE A 56 23.82 -20.15 -10.26
C ILE A 56 23.41 -21.12 -11.37
N ALA A 57 22.30 -20.84 -12.06
CA ALA A 57 21.80 -21.67 -13.15
C ALA A 57 22.78 -21.78 -14.33
N ALA A 58 23.54 -20.72 -14.62
CA ALA A 58 24.55 -20.73 -15.67
C ALA A 58 25.83 -21.51 -15.30
N ASN A 59 26.16 -21.62 -14.01
CA ASN A 59 27.39 -22.25 -13.53
C ASN A 59 27.21 -23.70 -13.04
N TRP A 60 25.97 -24.16 -12.87
CA TRP A 60 25.70 -25.51 -12.35
C TRP A 60 25.25 -26.45 -13.47
N GLU A 61 26.07 -27.46 -13.79
CA GLU A 61 25.67 -28.54 -14.69
C GLU A 61 24.81 -29.57 -13.95
N GLY A 62 23.57 -29.80 -14.41
CA GLY A 62 22.71 -30.91 -13.98
C GLY A 62 21.47 -30.55 -13.16
N GLN A 63 20.58 -31.53 -12.97
CA GLN A 63 19.25 -31.36 -12.35
C GLN A 63 19.26 -31.06 -10.85
N ALA A 64 20.44 -31.03 -10.20
CA ALA A 64 20.58 -30.91 -8.75
C ALA A 64 19.98 -29.61 -8.17
N PHE A 65 19.86 -28.56 -8.98
CA PHE A 65 19.28 -27.26 -8.58
C PHE A 65 17.84 -27.02 -9.06
N SER A 66 17.27 -27.92 -9.85
CA SER A 66 15.95 -27.74 -10.50
C SER A 66 14.81 -27.47 -9.51
N ARG A 67 14.81 -28.15 -8.37
CA ARG A 67 13.75 -28.00 -7.34
C ARG A 67 13.74 -26.64 -6.69
N PHE A 68 14.91 -26.07 -6.40
CA PHE A 68 15.00 -24.73 -5.81
C PHE A 68 14.63 -23.65 -6.83
N GLU A 69 15.04 -23.83 -8.09
CA GLU A 69 14.64 -22.95 -9.19
C GLU A 69 13.12 -22.94 -9.40
N GLU A 70 12.48 -24.12 -9.45
CA GLU A 70 11.03 -24.26 -9.55
C GLU A 70 10.32 -23.51 -8.41
N GLN A 71 10.78 -23.69 -7.17
CA GLN A 71 10.20 -23.02 -6.00
C GLN A 71 10.35 -21.50 -6.07
N PHE A 72 11.54 -21.01 -6.45
CA PHE A 72 11.77 -19.57 -6.59
C PHE A 72 10.87 -18.97 -7.66
N GLN A 73 10.81 -19.58 -8.86
CA GLN A 73 9.94 -19.12 -9.95
C GLN A 73 8.45 -19.10 -9.55
N GLN A 74 8.00 -20.06 -8.73
CA GLN A 74 6.63 -20.09 -8.22
C GLN A 74 6.33 -19.02 -7.16
N LEU A 75 7.33 -18.63 -6.37
CA LEU A 75 7.17 -17.70 -5.25
C LEU A 75 7.44 -16.24 -5.65
N SER A 76 8.35 -15.97 -6.59
CA SER A 76 8.68 -14.61 -7.04
C SER A 76 7.45 -13.78 -7.42
N PRO A 77 6.46 -14.29 -8.17
CA PRO A 77 5.26 -13.53 -8.48
C PRO A 77 4.40 -13.17 -7.25
N LYS A 78 4.47 -13.97 -6.18
CA LYS A 78 3.75 -13.68 -4.93
C LYS A 78 4.45 -12.59 -4.14
N VAL A 79 5.79 -12.60 -4.12
CA VAL A 79 6.61 -11.55 -3.50
C VAL A 79 6.40 -10.21 -4.24
N GLU A 80 6.39 -10.24 -5.57
CA GLU A 80 6.10 -9.07 -6.41
C GLU A 80 4.69 -8.50 -6.12
N LYS A 81 3.67 -9.36 -6.05
CA LYS A 81 2.31 -8.96 -5.66
C LYS A 81 2.25 -8.38 -4.25
N PHE A 82 3.04 -8.89 -3.33
CA PHE A 82 3.10 -8.33 -1.98
C PHE A 82 3.73 -6.93 -1.99
N ALA A 83 4.82 -6.71 -2.72
CA ALA A 83 5.37 -5.36 -2.90
C ALA A 83 4.34 -4.40 -3.53
N GLN A 84 3.61 -4.86 -4.54
CA GLN A 84 2.53 -4.09 -5.15
C GLN A 84 1.43 -3.71 -4.14
N LEU A 85 1.01 -4.66 -3.30
CA LEU A 85 0.04 -4.40 -2.23
C LEU A 85 0.53 -3.33 -1.25
N LEU A 86 1.82 -3.32 -0.89
CA LEU A 86 2.37 -2.28 -0.01
C LEU A 86 2.30 -0.88 -0.65
N GLU A 87 2.56 -0.78 -1.95
CA GLU A 87 2.43 0.50 -2.67
C GLU A 87 0.97 0.95 -2.76
N GLU A 88 0.02 0.03 -2.96
CA GLU A 88 -1.41 0.32 -2.92
C GLU A 88 -1.86 0.82 -1.53
N ILE A 89 -1.36 0.20 -0.45
CA ILE A 89 -1.62 0.64 0.92
C ILE A 89 -1.08 2.06 1.14
N LYS A 90 0.16 2.35 0.71
CA LYS A 90 0.73 3.71 0.76
C LYS A 90 -0.15 4.73 0.04
N GLN A 91 -0.59 4.44 -1.19
CA GLN A 91 -1.49 5.34 -1.95
C GLN A 91 -2.81 5.59 -1.22
N GLN A 92 -3.39 4.53 -0.64
CA GLN A 92 -4.62 4.64 0.13
C GLN A 92 -4.43 5.46 1.41
N LEU A 93 -3.32 5.28 2.14
CA LEU A 93 -2.99 6.05 3.33
C LEU A 93 -2.76 7.53 3.01
N ASN A 94 -2.06 7.86 1.92
CA ASN A 94 -1.91 9.24 1.47
C ASN A 94 -3.27 9.89 1.18
N SER A 95 -4.12 9.20 0.41
CA SER A 95 -5.48 9.69 0.11
C SER A 95 -6.32 9.90 1.36
N THR A 96 -6.14 9.04 2.37
CA THR A 96 -6.80 9.16 3.67
C THR A 96 -6.26 10.35 4.46
N ALA A 97 -4.94 10.57 4.50
CA ALA A 97 -4.35 11.73 5.18
C ALA A 97 -4.83 13.05 4.58
N ASP A 98 -4.91 13.13 3.25
CA ASP A 98 -5.38 14.33 2.56
C ASP A 98 -6.85 14.62 2.88
N ALA A 99 -7.70 13.59 2.90
CA ALA A 99 -9.10 13.74 3.26
C ALA A 99 -9.31 14.15 4.72
N VAL A 100 -8.50 13.62 5.65
CA VAL A 100 -8.55 14.03 7.07
C VAL A 100 -8.11 15.49 7.22
N GLN A 101 -7.05 15.91 6.52
CA GLN A 101 -6.56 17.29 6.56
C GLN A 101 -7.58 18.28 5.98
N GLU A 102 -8.20 17.95 4.84
CA GLU A 102 -9.23 18.78 4.23
C GLU A 102 -10.44 18.95 5.17
N GLN A 103 -10.87 17.86 5.82
CA GLN A 103 -11.97 17.90 6.78
C GLN A 103 -11.64 18.78 8.00
N ASP A 104 -10.42 18.67 8.53
CA ASP A 104 -9.98 19.48 9.68
C ASP A 104 -9.97 20.97 9.35
N GLN A 105 -9.49 21.34 8.15
CA GLN A 105 -9.54 22.73 7.65
C GLN A 105 -10.98 23.23 7.48
N GLN A 106 -11.89 22.40 6.93
CA GLN A 106 -13.30 22.75 6.80
C GLN A 106 -13.98 22.96 8.15
N LEU A 107 -13.68 22.11 9.14
CA LEU A 107 -14.20 22.27 10.50
C LEU A 107 -13.65 23.55 11.14
N SER A 108 -12.36 23.82 11.03
CA SER A 108 -11.73 25.03 11.55
C SER A 108 -12.36 26.31 10.97
N ASN A 109 -12.58 26.35 9.65
CA ASN A 109 -13.23 27.48 8.97
C ASN A 109 -14.68 27.70 9.43
N ASN A 110 -15.43 26.62 9.70
CA ASN A 110 -16.82 26.69 10.12
C ASN A 110 -16.99 26.97 11.62
N PHE A 111 -15.97 26.72 12.45
CA PHE A 111 -15.98 26.96 13.89
C PHE A 111 -15.33 28.30 14.31
N GLY A 112 -14.89 29.12 13.36
CA GLY A 112 -14.54 30.51 13.61
C GLY A 112 -15.78 31.33 13.96
N LEU A 113 -16.04 31.55 15.26
CA LEU A 113 -17.06 32.48 15.75
C LEU A 113 -16.77 33.90 15.21
N GLN A 114 -17.72 34.49 14.50
CA GLN A 114 -17.84 35.96 14.42
C GLN A 114 -18.37 36.50 15.74
#